data_AF-A0A2V9I987-F1
#
_entry.id   AF-A0A2V9I987-F1
#
_cell.length_a   1.000
_cell.length_b   1.000
_cell.length_c   1.000
_cell.angle_alpha   90.00
_cell.angle_beta   90.00
_cell.angle_gamma   90.00
#
_symmetry.space_group_name_H-M   'P 1'
#
loop_
_entity.id
_entity.type
_entity.pdbx_description
1 polymer ?
#
loop_
_entity_poly.entity_id
_entity_poly.type
_entity_poly.pdbx_seq_one_letter_code
_entity_poly.pdbx_strand_id
1 'polypeptide(L)'
;ADGTVSGGHELYRPHRFPGRGQGDPGISIFFRDHQLSDLIGFVYSRMEPHAAAHDLHQRIRAAGRSTGRSPAVVSVILDGENCWEYYPGNGREFLKSFYGLVARDSDLKAVTASEALELAPHGILTHVTPGSW
;
A
#
# COMPACT_ATOMS: atom_id res chain seq x y z
N ALA A 1 9.86 17.11 7.41
CA ALA A 1 10.19 15.89 6.66
C ALA A 1 9.21 15.82 5.49
N ASP A 2 9.73 15.76 4.28
CA ASP A 2 9.02 15.71 2.99
C ASP A 2 8.21 14.42 2.76
N GLY A 3 8.10 13.57 3.79
CA GLY A 3 7.30 12.34 3.76
C GLY A 3 7.87 11.26 2.84
N THR A 4 9.10 11.43 2.34
CA THR A 4 9.76 10.40 1.55
C THR A 4 10.23 9.29 2.49
N VAL A 5 9.69 8.09 2.30
CA VAL A 5 10.14 6.89 2.99
C VAL A 5 11.53 6.53 2.44
N SER A 6 12.53 6.46 3.32
CA SER A 6 13.85 5.94 2.96
C SER A 6 13.70 4.50 2.46
N GLY A 7 14.12 4.22 1.23
CA GLY A 7 13.98 2.89 0.62
C GLY A 7 12.66 2.65 -0.13
N GLY A 8 11.93 3.70 -0.54
CA GLY A 8 10.70 3.57 -1.33
C GLY A 8 10.82 2.69 -2.58
N HIS A 9 11.99 2.65 -3.24
CA HIS A 9 12.25 1.75 -4.36
C HIS A 9 12.18 0.25 -4.01
N GLU A 10 12.46 -0.12 -2.76
CA GLU A 10 12.34 -1.49 -2.27
C GLU A 10 10.96 -1.74 -1.67
N LEU A 11 10.40 -0.78 -0.94
CA LEU A 11 9.09 -0.93 -0.29
C LEU A 11 7.93 -0.97 -1.29
N TYR A 12 7.98 -0.13 -2.33
CA TYR A 12 6.86 0.08 -3.26
C TYR A 12 6.99 -0.67 -4.57
N ARG A 13 7.58 -1.87 -4.53
CA ARG A 13 7.61 -2.79 -5.66
C ARG A 13 7.26 -4.21 -5.21
N PRO A 14 6.67 -5.02 -6.08
CA PRO A 14 6.58 -6.46 -5.83
C PRO A 14 7.97 -7.08 -5.80
N HIS A 15 8.10 -8.18 -5.08
CA HIS A 15 9.31 -8.98 -5.03
C HIS A 15 9.03 -10.44 -5.33
N ARG A 16 10.05 -11.14 -5.83
CA ARG A 16 10.03 -12.59 -5.98
C ARG A 16 11.10 -13.21 -5.10
N PHE A 17 10.66 -14.11 -4.22
CA PHE A 17 11.54 -15.00 -3.49
C PHE A 17 11.71 -16.29 -4.31
N PRO A 18 12.94 -16.63 -4.74
CA PRO A 18 13.16 -17.74 -5.66
C PRO A 18 12.87 -19.08 -4.99
N GLY A 19 12.36 -20.01 -5.79
CA GLY A 19 12.16 -21.38 -5.38
C GLY A 19 13.49 -22.08 -5.06
N ARG A 20 13.44 -23.13 -4.23
CA ARG A 20 14.66 -23.82 -3.76
C ARG A 20 15.19 -24.89 -4.73
N GLY A 21 14.48 -25.16 -5.82
CA GLY A 21 14.84 -26.24 -6.74
C GLY A 21 14.07 -26.21 -8.06
N GLN A 22 14.38 -27.19 -8.91
CA GLN A 22 13.78 -27.29 -10.25
C GLN A 22 12.27 -27.54 -10.16
N GLY A 23 11.49 -26.67 -10.79
CA GLY A 23 10.01 -26.73 -10.80
C GLY A 23 9.33 -25.94 -9.67
N ASP A 24 10.08 -25.33 -8.73
CA ASP A 24 9.51 -24.45 -7.71
C ASP A 24 9.36 -23.01 -8.27
N PRO A 25 8.13 -22.51 -8.46
CA PRO A 25 7.90 -21.17 -9.02
C PRO A 25 8.31 -20.04 -8.05
N GLY A 26 8.69 -20.33 -6.81
CA GLY A 26 8.95 -19.31 -5.80
C GLY A 26 7.67 -18.60 -5.36
N ILE A 27 7.83 -17.50 -4.62
CA ILE A 27 6.74 -16.78 -3.98
C ILE A 27 6.82 -15.29 -4.33
N SER A 28 5.68 -14.69 -4.67
CA SER A 28 5.56 -13.24 -4.79
C SER A 28 5.31 -12.61 -3.43
N ILE A 29 6.05 -11.55 -3.12
CA ILE A 29 6.03 -10.85 -1.83
C ILE A 29 5.72 -9.37 -2.05
N PHE A 30 4.86 -8.84 -1.20
CA PHE A 30 4.59 -7.42 -1.07
C PHE A 30 4.87 -7.01 0.37
N PHE A 31 5.49 -5.86 0.58
CA PHE A 31 5.74 -5.35 1.92
C PHE A 31 4.66 -4.32 2.29
N ARG A 32 4.12 -4.44 3.50
CA ARG A 32 3.18 -3.49 4.06
C ARG A 32 3.87 -2.13 4.21
N ASP A 33 3.26 -1.07 3.69
CA ASP A 33 3.57 0.28 4.14
C ASP A 33 3.00 0.46 5.55
N HIS A 34 3.89 0.36 6.53
CA HIS A 34 3.53 0.42 7.94
C HIS A 34 2.87 1.77 8.28
N GLN A 35 3.43 2.88 7.81
CA GLN A 35 2.94 4.21 8.15
C GLN A 35 1.53 4.44 7.58
N LEU A 36 1.31 4.15 6.29
CA LEU A 36 0.01 4.36 5.66
C LEU A 36 -1.06 3.46 6.27
N SER A 37 -0.70 2.21 6.60
CA SER A 37 -1.61 1.27 7.23
C SER A 37 -1.98 1.70 8.65
N ASP A 38 -1.03 2.19 9.43
CA ASP A 38 -1.25 2.67 10.80
C ASP A 38 -2.08 3.95 10.86
N LEU A 39 -1.94 4.84 9.88
CA LEU A 39 -2.79 6.02 9.79
C LEU A 39 -4.28 5.65 9.72
N ILE A 40 -4.62 4.62 8.94
CA ILE A 40 -5.98 4.08 8.86
C ILE A 40 -6.36 3.40 10.19
N GLY A 41 -5.46 2.59 10.76
CA GLY A 41 -5.73 1.86 12.00
C GLY A 41 -5.96 2.75 13.22
N PHE A 42 -5.20 3.84 13.36
CA PHE A 42 -5.07 4.53 14.65
C PHE A 42 -5.34 6.03 14.63
N VAL A 43 -5.32 6.68 13.45
CA VAL A 43 -5.38 8.16 13.35
C VAL A 43 -6.66 8.62 12.69
N TYR A 44 -6.97 8.10 11.51
CA TYR A 44 -8.04 8.59 10.66
C TYR A 44 -9.45 8.38 11.22
N SER A 45 -9.64 7.46 12.16
CA SER A 45 -10.91 7.30 12.90
C SER A 45 -11.32 8.54 13.69
N ARG A 46 -10.35 9.37 14.08
CA ARG A 46 -10.55 10.62 14.85
C ARG A 46 -10.61 11.86 13.97
N MET A 47 -10.54 11.70 12.65
CA MET A 47 -10.56 12.79 11.68
C MET A 47 -11.91 12.86 10.97
N GLU A 48 -12.18 14.02 10.36
CA GLU A 48 -13.30 14.12 9.42
C GLU A 48 -13.03 13.18 8.21
N PRO A 49 -14.02 12.35 7.80
CA PRO A 49 -13.81 11.33 6.77
C PRO A 49 -13.23 11.80 5.44
N HIS A 50 -13.66 12.95 4.91
CA HIS A 50 -13.15 13.47 3.64
C HIS A 50 -11.72 14.00 3.78
N ALA A 51 -11.41 14.67 4.89
CA ALA A 51 -10.06 15.13 5.20
C ALA A 51 -9.08 13.95 5.34
N ALA A 52 -9.47 12.89 6.04
CA ALA A 52 -8.67 11.67 6.17
C ALA A 52 -8.44 10.98 4.80
N ALA A 53 -9.49 10.87 3.99
CA ALA A 53 -9.40 10.28 2.65
C ALA A 53 -8.46 11.08 1.74
N HIS A 54 -8.53 12.41 1.79
CA HIS A 54 -7.65 13.29 1.01
C HIS A 54 -6.19 13.21 1.48
N ASP A 55 -5.94 13.18 2.79
CA ASP A 55 -4.59 13.00 3.33
C ASP A 55 -3.98 11.65 2.90
N LEU A 56 -4.72 10.55 3.00
CA LEU A 56 -4.26 9.23 2.53
C LEU A 56 -3.92 9.24 1.03
N HIS A 57 -4.81 9.80 0.22
CA HIS A 57 -4.62 9.93 -1.23
C HIS A 57 -3.34 10.70 -1.57
N GLN A 58 -3.11 11.86 -0.93
CA GLN A 58 -1.89 12.66 -1.14
C GLN A 58 -0.61 11.91 -0.74
N ARG A 59 -0.65 11.17 0.37
CA ARG A 59 0.49 10.36 0.83
C ARG A 59 0.80 9.21 -0.12
N ILE A 60 -0.21 8.51 -0.65
CA ILE A 60 0.00 7.47 -1.65
C ILE A 60 0.63 8.05 -2.92
N ARG A 61 0.19 9.23 -3.39
CA ARG A 61 0.85 9.89 -4.53
C ARG A 61 2.30 10.27 -4.22
N ALA A 62 2.59 10.72 -3.00
CA ALA A 62 3.97 11.00 -2.57
C ALA A 62 4.84 9.74 -2.54
N ALA A 63 4.32 8.63 -2.01
CA ALA A 63 4.96 7.31 -2.06
C ALA A 63 5.25 6.89 -3.51
N GLY A 64 4.28 7.02 -4.41
CA GLY A 64 4.47 6.75 -5.84
C GLY A 64 5.56 7.62 -6.49
N ARG A 65 5.60 8.93 -6.19
CA ARG A 65 6.66 9.81 -6.70
C ARG A 65 8.06 9.45 -6.19
N SER A 66 8.16 8.82 -5.01
CA SER A 66 9.44 8.42 -4.43
C SER A 66 10.16 7.33 -5.23
N THR A 67 9.47 6.61 -6.12
CA THR A 67 10.05 5.60 -7.02
C THR A 67 10.50 6.17 -8.37
N GLY A 68 10.43 7.50 -8.55
CA GLY A 68 10.81 8.18 -9.78
C GLY A 68 9.84 7.90 -10.93
N ARG A 69 10.35 7.34 -12.03
CA ARG A 69 9.54 7.02 -13.23
C ARG A 69 9.05 5.58 -13.27
N SER A 70 9.46 4.74 -12.33
CA SER A 70 9.05 3.33 -12.28
C SER A 70 7.65 3.21 -11.67
N PRO A 71 6.75 2.39 -12.24
CA PRO A 71 5.47 2.07 -11.61
C PRO A 71 5.66 1.60 -10.17
N ALA A 72 4.93 2.21 -9.24
CA ALA A 72 4.95 1.87 -7.83
C ALA A 72 3.74 1.01 -7.45
N VAL A 73 3.96 0.02 -6.60
CA VAL A 73 2.89 -0.74 -5.94
C VAL A 73 2.93 -0.39 -4.46
N VAL A 74 1.96 0.42 -4.02
CA VAL A 74 1.83 0.83 -2.62
C VAL A 74 0.87 -0.12 -1.91
N SER A 75 1.40 -1.03 -1.10
CA SER A 75 0.61 -2.03 -0.38
C SER A 75 0.18 -1.52 0.99
N VAL A 76 -1.09 -1.13 1.10
CA VAL A 76 -1.75 -0.81 2.36
C VAL A 76 -2.51 -2.06 2.82
N ILE A 77 -2.05 -2.67 3.92
CA ILE A 77 -2.57 -3.95 4.39
C ILE A 77 -3.07 -3.76 5.83
N LEU A 78 -4.35 -4.08 6.04
CA LEU A 78 -5.09 -3.87 7.27
C LEU A 78 -5.68 -5.20 7.74
N ASP A 79 -5.89 -5.31 9.05
CA ASP A 79 -6.72 -6.35 9.62
C ASP A 79 -8.21 -6.03 9.35
N GLY A 80 -9.00 -7.03 8.97
CA GLY A 80 -10.34 -6.88 8.40
C GLY A 80 -11.38 -6.32 9.37
N GLU A 81 -11.23 -6.53 10.67
CA GLU A 81 -12.25 -6.18 11.67
C GLU A 81 -11.84 -5.05 12.63
N ASN A 82 -10.53 -4.79 12.80
CA ASN A 82 -10.06 -4.07 13.99
C ASN A 82 -10.12 -2.54 13.96
N CYS A 83 -10.32 -1.88 12.81
CA CYS A 83 -10.27 -0.40 12.76
C CYS A 83 -11.63 0.26 12.48
N TRP A 84 -12.55 -0.41 11.78
CA TRP A 84 -13.73 0.25 11.23
C TRP A 84 -14.76 0.66 12.28
N GLU A 85 -14.89 -0.08 13.38
CA GLU A 85 -15.84 0.22 14.47
C GLU A 85 -15.57 1.59 15.15
N TYR A 86 -14.32 2.07 15.07
CA TYR A 86 -13.92 3.36 15.63
C TYR A 86 -14.23 4.53 14.71
N TYR A 87 -14.57 4.27 13.44
CA TYR A 87 -14.94 5.32 12.50
C TYR A 87 -16.43 5.64 12.60
N PRO A 88 -16.82 6.92 12.49
CA PRO A 88 -18.20 7.30 12.26
C PRO A 88 -18.80 6.53 11.07
N GLY A 89 -19.92 5.85 11.30
CA GLY A 89 -20.61 5.06 10.27
C GLY A 89 -19.79 3.87 9.75
N ASN A 90 -18.97 3.25 10.60
CA ASN A 90 -18.14 2.08 10.29
C ASN A 90 -17.19 2.32 9.09
N GLY A 91 -16.67 3.54 8.96
CA GLY A 91 -15.70 3.90 7.92
C GLY A 91 -16.29 4.09 6.52
N ARG A 92 -17.62 3.93 6.34
CA ARG A 92 -18.27 3.98 5.03
C ARG A 92 -17.98 5.27 4.25
N GLU A 93 -18.11 6.43 4.90
CA GLU A 93 -17.87 7.73 4.25
C GLU A 93 -16.39 7.95 3.92
N PHE A 94 -15.48 7.48 4.78
CA PHE A 94 -14.04 7.51 4.51
C PHE A 94 -13.70 6.65 3.29
N LEU A 95 -14.15 5.39 3.26
CA LEU A 95 -13.88 4.47 2.15
C LEU A 95 -14.48 4.98 0.84
N LYS A 96 -15.73 5.46 0.86
CA LYS A 96 -16.39 6.04 -0.31
C LYS A 96 -15.63 7.25 -0.85
N SER A 97 -15.20 8.14 0.05
CA SER A 97 -14.42 9.33 -0.31
C SER A 97 -13.07 8.95 -0.90
N PHE A 98 -12.33 8.05 -0.24
CA PHE A 98 -11.01 7.60 -0.68
C PHE A 98 -11.06 6.90 -2.04
N TYR A 99 -11.91 5.89 -2.21
CA TYR A 99 -12.05 5.20 -3.49
C TYR A 99 -12.63 6.12 -4.58
N GLY A 100 -13.43 7.12 -4.21
CA GLY A 100 -13.89 8.16 -5.14
C GLY A 100 -12.75 9.04 -5.65
N LEU A 101 -11.76 9.35 -4.81
CA LEU A 101 -10.52 10.05 -5.22
C LEU A 101 -9.67 9.15 -6.13
N VAL A 102 -9.45 7.89 -5.74
CA VAL A 102 -8.70 6.92 -6.53
C VAL A 102 -9.29 6.74 -7.93
N ALA A 103 -10.62 6.58 -8.03
CA ALA A 103 -11.29 6.37 -9.33
C ALA A 103 -11.20 7.58 -10.28
N ARG A 104 -10.91 8.78 -9.76
CA ARG A 104 -10.79 10.02 -10.56
C ARG A 104 -9.34 10.40 -10.86
N ASP A 105 -8.38 9.72 -10.25
CA ASP A 105 -6.95 9.99 -10.41
C ASP A 105 -6.41 9.17 -11.59
N SER A 106 -5.85 9.83 -12.60
CA SER A 106 -5.27 9.17 -13.78
C SER A 106 -3.95 8.46 -13.48
N ASP A 107 -3.27 8.85 -12.39
CA ASP A 107 -1.95 8.35 -12.04
C ASP A 107 -2.01 7.25 -10.96
N LEU A 108 -3.21 6.93 -10.46
CA LEU A 108 -3.42 5.98 -9.37
C LEU A 108 -4.52 4.98 -9.74
N LYS A 109 -4.26 3.69 -9.53
CA LYS A 109 -5.21 2.62 -9.79
C LYS A 109 -5.26 1.65 -8.62
N ALA A 110 -6.46 1.35 -8.13
CA ALA A 110 -6.68 0.21 -7.25
C ALA A 110 -6.66 -1.08 -8.08
N VAL A 111 -5.79 -2.02 -7.71
CA VAL A 111 -5.58 -3.27 -8.44
C VAL A 111 -5.49 -4.45 -7.46
N THR A 112 -5.78 -5.64 -7.96
CA THR A 112 -5.51 -6.89 -7.26
C THR A 112 -4.01 -7.17 -7.18
N ALA A 113 -3.60 -8.06 -6.27
CA ALA A 113 -2.19 -8.45 -6.16
C ALA A 113 -1.65 -9.10 -7.45
N SER A 114 -2.47 -9.90 -8.15
CA SER A 114 -2.09 -10.51 -9.43
C SER A 114 -1.87 -9.45 -10.52
N GLU A 115 -2.78 -8.48 -10.66
CA GLU A 115 -2.60 -7.36 -11.60
C GLU A 115 -1.36 -6.53 -11.27
N ALA A 116 -1.07 -6.30 -9.98
CA ALA A 116 0.12 -5.56 -9.58
C ALA A 116 1.43 -6.23 -10.04
N LEU A 117 1.48 -7.57 -10.07
CA LEU A 117 2.64 -8.32 -10.59
C LEU A 117 2.85 -8.15 -12.09
N GLU A 118 1.79 -7.86 -12.84
CA GLU A 118 1.84 -7.64 -14.29
C GLU A 118 2.17 -6.18 -14.63
N LEU A 119 1.74 -5.24 -13.78
CA LEU A 119 1.84 -3.80 -14.03
C LEU A 119 3.16 -3.16 -13.57
N ALA A 120 3.88 -3.79 -12.63
CA ALA A 120 5.10 -3.24 -12.05
C ALA A 120 6.28 -4.22 -12.15
N PRO A 121 7.51 -3.72 -12.33
CA PRO A 121 8.70 -4.57 -12.31
C PRO A 121 8.90 -5.18 -10.92
N HIS A 122 9.31 -6.44 -10.88
CA HIS A 122 9.59 -7.15 -9.63
C HIS A 122 11.08 -7.15 -9.27
N GLY A 123 11.38 -6.99 -7.97
CA GLY A 123 12.71 -7.24 -7.40
C GLY A 123 12.93 -8.73 -7.13
N ILE A 124 14.20 -9.15 -6.99
CA ILE A 124 14.55 -10.48 -6.49
C ILE A 124 14.99 -10.35 -5.03
N LEU A 125 14.33 -11.08 -4.13
CA LEU A 125 14.72 -11.18 -2.74
C LEU A 125 15.40 -12.53 -2.49
N THR A 126 16.67 -12.50 -2.11
CA THR A 126 17.43 -13.71 -1.73
C THR A 126 17.34 -14.01 -0.25
N HIS A 127 16.92 -13.04 0.56
CA HIS A 127 16.78 -13.15 2.00
C HIS A 127 15.62 -12.29 2.51
N VAL A 128 14.92 -12.79 3.52
CA VAL A 128 13.90 -12.04 4.28
C VAL A 128 14.27 -12.18 5.75
N THR A 129 14.43 -11.06 6.43
CA THR A 129 14.73 -11.04 7.86
C THR A 129 13.50 -11.48 8.67
N PRO A 130 13.66 -12.28 9.74
CA PRO A 130 12.56 -12.62 10.63
C PRO A 130 11.88 -11.35 11.19
N GLY A 131 10.55 -11.32 11.16
CA GLY A 131 9.77 -10.18 11.64
C GLY A 131 8.28 -10.52 11.71
N SER A 132 7.52 -9.64 12.35
CA SER A 132 6.06 -9.64 12.40
C SER A 132 5.52 -8.26 12.04
N TRP A 133 4.23 -8.20 11.81
CA TRP A 133 3.47 -6.99 11.57
C TRP A 133 2.50 -6.69 12.71
#